data_AF-A0A0M2UA21-F1
#
_entry.id   AF-A0A0M2UA21-F1
#
_cell.length_a   1.000
_cell.length_b   1.000
_cell.length_c   1.000
_cell.angle_alpha   90.00
_cell.angle_beta   90.00
_cell.angle_gamma   90.00
#
_symmetry.space_group_name_H-M   'P 1'
#
loop_
_entity.id
_entity.type
_entity.pdbx_description
1 polymer ?
#
loop_
_entity_poly.entity_id
_entity_poly.type
_entity_poly.pdbx_seq_one_letter_code
_entity_poly.pdbx_strand_id
1 'polypeptide(L)'
;MARILGVLVLAAVLVFAVINLIVPPGLAPVDWQRLSEKVSPRPALEVERLLTGNDQDNDGLDDLEDILQGARKEVESGPVYRSAYYAGGYPPDDEGVCTDLVWRAFREAGYNLKEMVDRDIGNNQGAYPRVAGKPDPNIDFRRVQNLAPFFTRHATSLTTEVVPWDAENLKEWQGGDIVIYGAPLWHIGIVSDRRREDGVPLLIHNGGYAAEEDRLLTWPSPMLYHFRFPKQ
;
A
#
# COMPACT_ATOMS: atom_id res chain seq x y z
N MET A 1 -12.04 20.27 26.55
CA MET A 1 -12.35 20.90 25.26
C MET A 1 -12.52 22.42 25.33
N ALA A 2 -13.40 22.98 26.18
CA ALA A 2 -13.68 24.43 26.22
C ALA A 2 -12.46 25.34 26.50
N ARG A 3 -11.47 24.88 27.29
CA ARG A 3 -10.27 25.66 27.61
C ARG A 3 -9.28 25.81 26.45
N ILE A 4 -9.20 24.81 25.56
CA ILE A 4 -8.30 24.82 24.41
C ILE A 4 -8.89 25.71 23.30
N LEU A 5 -10.21 25.65 23.12
CA LEU A 5 -10.93 26.51 22.19
C LEU A 5 -10.79 28.00 22.57
N GLY A 6 -10.87 28.33 23.87
CA GLY A 6 -10.71 29.70 24.35
C GLY A 6 -9.32 30.29 24.10
N VAL A 7 -8.26 29.47 24.21
CA VAL A 7 -6.87 29.91 23.96
C VAL A 7 -6.62 30.15 22.46
N LEU A 8 -7.16 29.30 21.58
CA LEU A 8 -7.04 29.46 20.13
C LEU A 8 -7.77 30.70 19.60
N VAL A 9 -8.96 30.99 20.14
CA VAL A 9 -9.71 32.20 19.79
C VAL A 9 -8.96 33.46 20.25
N LEU A 10 -8.40 33.46 21.46
CA LEU A 10 -7.61 34.59 21.96
C LEU A 10 -6.34 34.83 21.12
N ALA A 11 -5.65 33.76 20.72
CA ALA A 11 -4.48 33.84 19.87
C ALA A 11 -4.80 34.39 18.47
N ALA A 12 -5.91 33.96 17.85
CA ALA A 12 -6.37 34.48 16.56
C ALA A 12 -6.72 35.98 16.62
N VAL A 13 -7.38 36.43 17.70
CA VAL A 13 -7.70 37.85 17.93
C VAL A 13 -6.43 38.70 18.13
N LEU A 14 -5.43 38.17 18.85
CA LEU A 14 -4.15 38.86 19.04
C LEU A 14 -3.35 38.97 17.73
N VAL A 15 -3.29 37.91 16.93
CA VAL A 15 -2.65 37.95 15.59
C VAL A 15 -3.36 38.94 14.67
N PHE A 16 -4.69 38.96 14.68
CA PHE A 16 -5.48 39.92 13.91
C PHE A 16 -5.22 41.36 14.34
N ALA A 17 -5.13 41.64 15.65
CA ALA A 17 -4.84 42.97 16.18
C ALA A 17 -3.43 43.44 15.80
N VAL A 18 -2.42 42.56 15.89
CA VAL A 18 -1.02 42.88 15.57
C VAL A 18 -0.84 43.17 14.08
N ILE A 19 -1.49 42.41 13.19
CA ILE A 19 -1.39 42.64 11.74
C ILE A 19 -1.98 44.01 11.37
N ASN A 20 -3.10 44.41 11.97
CA ASN A 20 -3.71 45.73 11.73
C ASN A 20 -2.88 46.91 12.30
N LEU A 21 -1.97 46.66 13.23
CA LEU A 21 -1.04 47.67 13.78
C LEU A 21 0.19 47.91 12.89
N ILE A 22 0.52 46.97 11.99
CA ILE A 22 1.72 47.02 11.15
C ILE A 22 1.40 47.47 9.71
N VAL A 23 0.14 47.39 9.27
CA VAL A 23 -0.29 47.86 7.95
C VAL A 23 -0.28 49.40 7.91
N PRO A 24 0.52 50.04 7.03
CA PRO A 24 0.56 51.49 6.90
C PRO A 24 -0.81 52.09 6.55
N PRO A 25 -1.14 53.30 7.04
CA PRO A 25 -2.37 53.99 6.65
C PRO A 25 -2.37 54.22 5.13
N GLY A 26 -3.35 53.65 4.43
CA GLY A 26 -3.52 53.78 2.96
C GLY A 26 -3.50 52.46 2.17
N LEU A 27 -3.13 51.34 2.79
CA LEU A 27 -3.33 50.01 2.22
C LEU A 27 -4.73 49.48 2.55
N ALA A 28 -5.38 48.84 1.57
CA ALA A 28 -6.67 48.22 1.78
C ALA A 28 -6.59 47.16 2.90
N PRO A 29 -7.60 47.06 3.78
CA PRO A 29 -7.62 46.05 4.82
C PRO A 29 -7.52 44.65 4.21
N VAL A 30 -6.80 43.75 4.89
CA VAL A 30 -6.66 42.37 4.43
C VAL A 30 -8.04 41.70 4.43
N ASP A 31 -8.44 41.22 3.26
CA ASP A 31 -9.71 40.51 3.08
C ASP A 31 -9.57 39.06 3.55
N TRP A 32 -9.79 38.87 4.86
CA TRP A 32 -9.71 37.57 5.52
C TRP A 32 -10.79 36.60 5.05
N GLN A 33 -11.94 37.08 4.57
CA GLN A 33 -12.98 36.23 4.01
C GLN A 33 -12.51 35.61 2.70
N ARG A 34 -11.95 36.41 1.79
CA ARG A 34 -11.37 35.93 0.53
C ARG A 34 -10.15 35.02 0.73
N LEU A 35 -9.36 35.25 1.79
CA LEU A 35 -8.27 34.33 2.17
C LEU A 35 -8.81 33.02 2.75
N SER A 36 -9.88 33.06 3.55
CA SER A 36 -10.51 31.85 4.08
C SER A 36 -11.19 30.99 2.99
N GLU A 37 -11.79 31.62 1.98
CA GLU A 37 -12.36 30.91 0.81
C GLU A 37 -11.29 30.20 -0.02
N LYS A 38 -10.06 30.72 -0.05
CA LYS A 38 -8.92 30.04 -0.70
C LYS A 38 -8.35 28.87 0.11
N VAL A 39 -8.69 28.78 1.39
CA VAL A 39 -8.13 27.81 2.36
C VAL A 39 -9.22 26.89 2.89
N SER A 40 -10.38 26.81 2.24
CA SER A 40 -11.32 25.72 2.53
C SER A 40 -10.64 24.38 2.18
N PRO A 41 -10.47 23.45 3.13
CA PRO A 41 -9.86 22.15 2.83
C PRO A 41 -10.66 21.49 1.70
N ARG A 42 -9.95 21.03 0.67
CA ARG A 42 -10.60 20.24 -0.38
C ARG A 42 -11.15 18.97 0.27
N PRO A 43 -12.35 18.51 -0.13
CA PRO A 43 -12.80 17.19 0.30
C PRO A 43 -11.78 16.14 -0.16
N ALA A 44 -11.64 15.07 0.63
CA ALA A 44 -10.79 13.95 0.25
C ALA A 44 -11.24 13.40 -1.10
N LEU A 45 -10.29 13.03 -1.95
CA LEU A 45 -10.60 12.43 -3.24
C LEU A 45 -11.17 11.02 -3.04
N GLU A 46 -12.43 10.83 -3.44
CA GLU A 46 -13.06 9.51 -3.47
C GLU A 46 -12.69 8.78 -4.75
N VAL A 47 -12.27 7.52 -4.61
CA VAL A 47 -11.98 6.60 -5.72
C VAL A 47 -12.93 5.43 -5.58
N GLU A 48 -13.73 5.19 -6.61
CA GLU A 48 -14.66 4.05 -6.62
C GLU A 48 -13.89 2.74 -6.53
N ARG A 49 -14.41 1.85 -5.69
CA ARG A 49 -13.88 0.51 -5.52
C ARG A 49 -14.20 -0.35 -6.74
N LEU A 50 -13.18 -0.99 -7.30
CA LEU A 50 -13.34 -2.01 -8.32
C LEU A 50 -13.78 -3.35 -7.70
N LEU A 51 -14.72 -4.03 -8.37
CA LEU A 51 -15.00 -5.45 -8.14
C LEU A 51 -14.49 -6.22 -9.37
N THR A 52 -13.63 -7.21 -9.15
CA THR A 52 -13.11 -8.06 -10.22
C THR A 52 -14.10 -9.16 -10.61
N GLY A 53 -15.00 -9.53 -9.70
CA GLY A 53 -15.93 -10.64 -9.85
C GLY A 53 -15.28 -12.02 -9.63
N ASN A 54 -14.03 -12.06 -9.17
CA ASN A 54 -13.36 -13.29 -8.77
C ASN A 54 -13.55 -13.51 -7.27
N ASP A 55 -13.85 -14.75 -6.92
CA ASP A 55 -14.06 -15.22 -5.55
C ASP A 55 -13.55 -16.67 -5.52
N GLN A 56 -12.26 -16.83 -5.23
CA GLN A 56 -11.55 -18.09 -5.40
C GLN A 56 -11.99 -19.15 -4.38
N ASP A 57 -12.32 -18.76 -3.15
CA ASP A 57 -12.76 -19.68 -2.10
C ASP A 57 -14.30 -19.76 -1.95
N ASN A 58 -15.05 -18.98 -2.71
CA ASN A 58 -16.51 -18.94 -2.78
C ASN A 58 -17.15 -18.51 -1.45
N ASP A 59 -16.51 -17.58 -0.74
CA ASP A 59 -17.01 -17.06 0.53
C ASP A 59 -17.96 -15.85 0.37
N GLY A 60 -18.09 -15.34 -0.87
CA GLY A 60 -18.94 -14.21 -1.24
C GLY A 60 -18.23 -12.85 -1.23
N LEU A 61 -16.93 -12.81 -0.96
CA LEU A 61 -16.07 -11.64 -1.10
C LEU A 61 -15.29 -11.69 -2.42
N ASP A 62 -14.89 -10.50 -2.90
CA ASP A 62 -14.02 -10.42 -4.07
C ASP A 62 -12.59 -10.70 -3.64
N ASP A 63 -11.80 -11.40 -4.44
CA ASP A 63 -10.40 -11.77 -4.11
C ASP A 63 -9.56 -10.56 -3.65
N LEU A 64 -9.82 -9.35 -4.18
CA LEU A 64 -9.15 -8.13 -3.73
C LEU A 64 -9.47 -7.76 -2.28
N GLU A 65 -10.70 -8.00 -1.84
CA GLU A 65 -11.09 -7.86 -0.43
C GLU A 65 -10.35 -8.86 0.44
N ASP A 66 -10.31 -10.13 0.05
CA ASP A 66 -9.71 -11.17 0.89
C ASP A 66 -8.21 -10.99 1.04
N ILE A 67 -7.53 -10.62 -0.05
CA ILE A 67 -6.11 -10.23 -0.01
C ILE A 67 -5.91 -9.05 0.94
N LEU A 68 -6.77 -8.02 0.85
CA LEU A 68 -6.69 -6.84 1.72
C LEU A 68 -6.93 -7.19 3.20
N GLN A 69 -7.92 -8.03 3.49
CA GLN A 69 -8.24 -8.50 4.85
C GLN A 69 -7.11 -9.36 5.41
N GLY A 70 -6.58 -10.29 4.64
CA GLY A 70 -5.46 -11.12 5.06
C GLY A 70 -4.19 -10.30 5.33
N ALA A 71 -3.94 -9.24 4.55
CA ALA A 71 -2.87 -8.29 4.82
C ALA A 71 -3.06 -7.54 6.15
N ARG A 72 -4.30 -7.15 6.48
CA ARG A 72 -4.63 -6.50 7.76
C ARG A 72 -4.52 -7.45 8.94
N LYS A 73 -4.92 -8.72 8.79
CA LYS A 73 -4.73 -9.74 9.82
C LYS A 73 -3.25 -9.92 10.20
N GLU A 74 -2.34 -9.81 9.23
CA GLU A 74 -0.89 -9.82 9.50
C GLU A 74 -0.42 -8.59 10.29
N VAL A 75 -0.98 -7.41 10.00
CA VAL A 75 -0.71 -6.18 10.79
C VAL A 75 -1.22 -6.35 12.23
N GLU A 76 -2.42 -6.90 12.39
CA GLU A 76 -3.04 -7.14 13.70
C GLU A 76 -2.30 -8.20 14.53
N SER A 77 -1.79 -9.26 13.89
CA SER A 77 -1.02 -10.30 14.57
C SER A 77 0.36 -9.81 15.02
N GLY A 78 0.93 -8.82 14.32
CA GLY A 78 2.16 -8.14 14.70
C GLY A 78 3.39 -9.07 14.81
N PRO A 79 3.70 -9.89 13.79
CA PRO A 79 4.79 -10.84 13.86
C PRO A 79 6.15 -10.15 13.97
N VAL A 80 7.06 -10.79 14.69
CA VAL A 80 8.45 -10.34 14.83
C VAL A 80 9.15 -10.49 13.48
N TYR A 81 9.81 -9.42 13.04
CA TYR A 81 10.57 -9.48 11.81
C TYR A 81 11.72 -10.47 11.90
N ARG A 82 11.64 -11.55 11.12
CA ARG A 82 12.66 -12.59 11.10
C ARG A 82 12.90 -13.15 9.70
N SER A 83 14.02 -12.74 9.12
CA SER A 83 14.51 -13.30 7.86
C SER A 83 15.29 -14.60 8.13
N ALA A 84 14.60 -15.73 8.02
CA ALA A 84 15.17 -17.05 8.21
C ALA A 84 14.62 -18.08 7.20
N TYR A 85 15.34 -19.19 7.06
CA TYR A 85 14.92 -20.34 6.28
C TYR A 85 14.14 -21.32 7.16
N TYR A 86 13.03 -21.84 6.66
CA TYR A 86 12.19 -22.81 7.37
C TYR A 86 12.04 -24.07 6.53
N ALA A 87 12.31 -25.23 7.14
CA ALA A 87 11.98 -26.50 6.51
C ALA A 87 10.46 -26.63 6.38
N GLY A 88 9.94 -26.90 5.18
CA GLY A 88 8.50 -26.83 4.85
C GLY A 88 8.05 -25.46 4.35
N GLY A 89 8.90 -24.44 4.48
CA GLY A 89 8.78 -23.13 3.85
C GLY A 89 8.01 -22.07 4.62
N TYR A 90 7.10 -22.46 5.50
CA TYR A 90 6.30 -21.51 6.27
C TYR A 90 6.97 -21.14 7.61
N PRO A 91 7.13 -19.84 7.92
CA PRO A 91 7.48 -19.40 9.26
C PRO A 91 6.35 -19.69 10.27
N PRO A 92 6.66 -19.73 11.57
CA PRO A 92 5.67 -19.61 12.64
C PRO A 92 4.78 -18.36 12.48
N ASP A 93 3.57 -18.38 13.04
CA ASP A 93 2.60 -17.29 12.91
C ASP A 93 3.06 -15.98 13.59
N ASP A 94 3.98 -16.05 14.55
CA ASP A 94 4.57 -14.91 15.25
C ASP A 94 5.86 -14.38 14.61
N GLU A 95 6.24 -14.89 13.43
CA GLU A 95 7.41 -14.47 12.67
C GLU A 95 7.04 -14.15 11.21
N GLY A 96 7.72 -13.17 10.60
CA GLY A 96 7.47 -12.85 9.19
C GLY A 96 8.38 -11.78 8.59
N VAL A 97 8.39 -11.72 7.26
CA VAL A 97 8.95 -10.62 6.45
C VAL A 97 7.92 -10.13 5.43
N CYS A 98 8.30 -9.20 4.55
CA CYS A 98 7.40 -8.63 3.53
C CYS A 98 6.69 -9.67 2.65
N THR A 99 7.38 -10.75 2.24
CA THR A 99 6.78 -11.83 1.44
C THR A 99 5.86 -12.73 2.27
N ASP A 100 6.03 -12.76 3.61
CA ASP A 100 5.16 -13.54 4.49
C ASP A 100 3.78 -12.92 4.62
N LEU A 101 3.73 -11.60 4.73
CA LEU A 101 2.50 -10.82 4.64
C LEU A 101 1.74 -11.13 3.36
N VAL A 102 2.44 -11.19 2.22
CA VAL A 102 1.81 -11.43 0.91
C VAL A 102 1.26 -12.85 0.79
N TRP A 103 2.01 -13.89 1.15
CA TRP A 103 1.44 -15.25 1.01
C TRP A 103 0.32 -15.52 2.02
N ARG A 104 0.36 -14.91 3.22
CA ARG A 104 -0.73 -15.00 4.20
C ARG A 104 -1.99 -14.29 3.71
N ALA A 105 -1.83 -13.13 3.05
CA ALA A 105 -2.91 -12.43 2.38
C ALA A 105 -3.52 -13.26 1.24
N PHE A 106 -2.69 -13.88 0.40
CA PHE A 106 -3.17 -14.76 -0.66
C PHE A 106 -3.89 -16.00 -0.11
N ARG A 107 -3.42 -16.56 1.01
CA ARG A 107 -4.07 -17.68 1.70
C ARG A 107 -5.46 -17.31 2.20
N GLU A 108 -5.67 -16.06 2.63
CA GLU A 108 -7.00 -15.58 3.02
C GLU A 108 -7.96 -15.63 1.83
N ALA A 109 -7.51 -15.24 0.64
CA ALA A 109 -8.26 -15.33 -0.62
C ALA A 109 -8.28 -16.75 -1.24
N GLY A 110 -8.05 -17.80 -0.45
CA GLY A 110 -8.06 -19.19 -0.96
C GLY A 110 -6.87 -19.61 -1.85
N TYR A 111 -5.89 -18.74 -2.10
CA TYR A 111 -4.74 -19.05 -2.97
C TYR A 111 -3.56 -19.67 -2.22
N ASN A 112 -3.08 -20.80 -2.72
CA ASN A 112 -1.81 -21.38 -2.28
C ASN A 112 -0.64 -20.81 -3.10
N LEU A 113 -0.17 -19.62 -2.72
CA LEU A 113 0.89 -18.89 -3.44
C LEU A 113 2.16 -19.73 -3.60
N LYS A 114 2.52 -20.53 -2.59
CA LYS A 114 3.67 -21.43 -2.64
C LYS A 114 3.55 -22.44 -3.79
N GLU A 115 2.45 -23.19 -3.86
CA GLU A 115 2.24 -24.18 -4.92
C GLU A 115 2.15 -23.54 -6.31
N MET A 116 1.55 -22.36 -6.41
CA MET A 116 1.47 -21.62 -7.67
C MET A 116 2.86 -21.22 -8.18
N VAL A 117 3.70 -20.68 -7.30
CA VAL A 117 5.08 -20.28 -7.62
C VAL A 117 5.92 -21.52 -7.95
N ASP A 118 5.82 -22.59 -7.15
CA ASP A 118 6.54 -23.85 -7.39
C ASP A 118 6.21 -24.43 -8.77
N ARG A 119 4.93 -24.45 -9.14
CA ARG A 119 4.45 -24.92 -10.44
C ARG A 119 4.96 -24.04 -11.58
N ASP A 120 4.90 -22.72 -11.44
CA ASP A 120 5.34 -21.83 -12.51
C ASP A 120 6.86 -21.87 -12.70
N ILE A 121 7.64 -21.95 -11.63
CA ILE A 121 9.11 -22.15 -11.68
C ILE A 121 9.44 -23.47 -12.37
N GLY A 122 8.76 -24.56 -12.01
CA GLY A 122 8.99 -25.88 -12.61
C GLY A 122 8.76 -25.89 -14.13
N ASN A 123 7.76 -25.14 -14.60
CA ASN A 123 7.42 -25.05 -16.02
C ASN A 123 8.22 -23.98 -16.77
N ASN A 124 8.78 -22.98 -16.09
CA ASN A 124 9.32 -21.77 -16.73
C ASN A 124 10.64 -21.29 -16.09
N GLN A 125 11.52 -22.20 -15.70
CA GLN A 125 12.73 -21.89 -14.92
C GLN A 125 13.58 -20.73 -15.50
N GLY A 126 13.63 -20.57 -16.83
CA GLY A 126 14.35 -19.48 -17.50
C GLY A 126 13.79 -18.07 -17.19
N ALA A 127 12.55 -17.95 -16.74
CA ALA A 127 11.93 -16.70 -16.31
C ALA A 127 12.33 -16.28 -14.88
N TYR A 128 13.06 -17.14 -14.15
CA TYR A 128 13.41 -16.93 -12.74
C TYR A 128 14.94 -16.90 -12.53
N PRO A 129 15.63 -15.80 -12.86
CA PRO A 129 17.09 -15.71 -12.75
C PRO A 129 17.62 -16.03 -11.34
N ARG A 130 16.87 -15.68 -10.29
CA ARG A 130 17.27 -15.88 -8.89
C ARG A 130 17.25 -17.35 -8.45
N VAL A 131 16.44 -18.19 -9.11
CA VAL A 131 16.41 -19.66 -8.92
C VAL A 131 17.70 -20.30 -9.40
N ALA A 132 18.36 -19.72 -10.42
CA ALA A 132 19.67 -20.14 -10.92
C ALA A 132 19.79 -21.66 -11.17
N GLY A 133 18.75 -22.24 -11.79
CA GLY A 133 18.72 -23.67 -12.14
C GLY A 133 18.40 -24.62 -10.97
N LYS A 134 18.18 -24.12 -9.75
CA LYS A 134 17.97 -24.94 -8.54
C LYS A 134 16.74 -24.45 -7.75
N PRO A 135 15.53 -24.90 -8.12
CA PRO A 135 14.31 -24.56 -7.40
C PRO A 135 14.39 -25.06 -5.96
N ASP A 136 13.91 -24.25 -5.03
CA ASP A 136 13.78 -24.58 -3.62
C ASP A 136 12.37 -24.18 -3.15
N PRO A 137 11.43 -25.14 -3.14
CA PRO A 137 10.05 -24.92 -2.73
C PRO A 137 9.89 -24.31 -1.34
N ASN A 138 10.87 -24.45 -0.44
CA ASN A 138 10.77 -23.90 0.92
C ASN A 138 11.03 -22.39 0.97
N ILE A 139 11.57 -21.77 -0.08
CA ILE A 139 11.99 -20.37 -0.02
C ILE A 139 11.65 -19.57 -1.26
N ASP A 140 11.34 -20.21 -2.40
CA ASP A 140 11.17 -19.49 -3.65
C ASP A 140 9.98 -18.53 -3.65
N PHE A 141 8.84 -18.91 -3.07
CA PHE A 141 7.69 -18.02 -2.87
C PHE A 141 7.95 -16.89 -1.85
N ARG A 142 9.01 -17.01 -1.03
CA ARG A 142 9.41 -16.01 -0.04
C ARG A 142 10.52 -15.08 -0.55
N ARG A 143 10.85 -15.11 -1.84
CA ARG A 143 11.83 -14.22 -2.48
C ARG A 143 11.12 -13.20 -3.37
N VAL A 144 11.25 -11.91 -3.05
CA VAL A 144 10.66 -10.82 -3.87
C VAL A 144 11.10 -10.91 -5.35
N GLN A 145 12.36 -11.27 -5.60
CA GLN A 145 12.90 -11.43 -6.96
C GLN A 145 12.30 -12.61 -7.75
N ASN A 146 11.67 -13.58 -7.07
CA ASN A 146 10.90 -14.65 -7.70
C ASN A 146 9.41 -14.26 -7.81
N LEU A 147 8.87 -13.52 -6.86
CA LEU A 147 7.49 -13.04 -6.92
C LEU A 147 7.27 -12.05 -8.07
N ALA A 148 8.27 -11.21 -8.41
CA ALA A 148 8.17 -10.29 -9.54
C ALA A 148 7.88 -10.99 -10.90
N PRO A 149 8.69 -11.97 -11.36
CA PRO A 149 8.37 -12.71 -12.59
C PRO A 149 7.11 -13.56 -12.46
N PHE A 150 6.78 -14.07 -11.27
CA PHE A 150 5.52 -14.79 -11.05
C PHE A 150 4.30 -13.88 -11.31
N PHE A 151 4.21 -12.73 -10.65
CA PHE A 151 3.09 -11.80 -10.84
C PHE A 151 3.04 -11.20 -12.24
N THR A 152 4.20 -10.98 -12.89
CA THR A 152 4.25 -10.56 -14.30
C THR A 152 3.50 -11.53 -15.23
N ARG A 153 3.46 -12.82 -14.87
CA ARG A 153 2.84 -13.88 -15.67
C ARG A 153 1.39 -14.16 -15.28
N HIS A 154 1.07 -14.01 -13.99
CA HIS A 154 -0.20 -14.44 -13.39
C HIS A 154 -1.12 -13.29 -12.94
N ALA A 155 -0.69 -12.04 -13.06
CA ALA A 155 -1.47 -10.85 -12.73
C ALA A 155 -1.52 -9.88 -13.93
N THR A 156 -2.41 -8.88 -13.84
CA THR A 156 -2.45 -7.74 -14.76
C THR A 156 -1.45 -6.69 -14.29
N SER A 157 -0.48 -6.32 -15.15
CA SER A 157 0.41 -5.20 -14.88
C SER A 157 -0.31 -3.87 -15.07
N LEU A 158 -0.17 -2.98 -14.09
CA LEU A 158 -0.79 -1.67 -14.06
C LEU A 158 0.24 -0.55 -14.10
N THR A 159 -0.21 0.70 -14.16
CA THR A 159 0.67 1.87 -14.06
C THR A 159 1.42 1.90 -12.73
N THR A 160 2.68 2.29 -12.75
CA THR A 160 3.46 2.61 -11.54
C THR A 160 3.51 4.11 -11.26
N GLU A 161 2.88 4.92 -12.13
CA GLU A 161 2.73 6.35 -11.92
C GLU A 161 1.53 6.62 -11.01
N VAL A 162 1.79 7.26 -9.88
CA VAL A 162 0.77 7.75 -8.95
C VAL A 162 0.70 9.27 -9.08
N VAL A 163 -0.47 9.79 -9.42
CA VAL A 163 -0.70 11.24 -9.58
C VAL A 163 -1.70 11.70 -8.50
N PRO A 164 -1.23 12.36 -7.42
CA PRO A 164 -2.12 12.93 -6.41
C PRO A 164 -3.18 13.85 -7.02
N TRP A 165 -4.41 13.78 -6.50
CA TRP A 165 -5.58 14.54 -6.98
C TRP A 165 -6.09 14.19 -8.39
N ASP A 166 -5.59 13.13 -9.02
CA ASP A 166 -6.10 12.65 -10.31
C ASP A 166 -6.91 11.37 -10.12
N ALA A 167 -8.23 11.49 -10.14
CA ALA A 167 -9.14 10.34 -9.98
C ALA A 167 -8.98 9.29 -11.10
N GLU A 168 -8.69 9.72 -12.33
CA GLU A 168 -8.54 8.81 -13.47
C GLU A 168 -7.24 8.02 -13.40
N ASN A 169 -6.17 8.59 -12.84
CA ASN A 169 -4.98 7.83 -12.49
C ASN A 169 -5.24 6.93 -11.28
N LEU A 170 -5.85 7.47 -10.22
CA LEU A 170 -5.97 6.80 -8.92
C LEU A 170 -6.99 5.66 -8.90
N LYS A 171 -7.93 5.59 -9.87
CA LYS A 171 -8.79 4.42 -10.08
C LYS A 171 -8.01 3.15 -10.43
N GLU A 172 -6.82 3.30 -11.02
CA GLU A 172 -5.96 2.16 -11.36
C GLU A 172 -5.34 1.53 -10.10
N TRP A 173 -5.38 2.20 -8.95
CA TRP A 173 -4.81 1.71 -7.69
C TRP A 173 -5.92 1.26 -6.76
N GLN A 174 -6.09 -0.04 -6.55
CA GLN A 174 -7.17 -0.59 -5.74
C GLN A 174 -6.61 -1.33 -4.52
N GLY A 175 -7.40 -1.39 -3.45
CA GLY A 175 -7.06 -2.21 -2.29
C GLY A 175 -6.88 -3.67 -2.71
N GLY A 176 -5.86 -4.34 -2.19
CA GLY A 176 -5.52 -5.72 -2.58
C GLY A 176 -4.54 -5.84 -3.75
N ASP A 177 -4.29 -4.76 -4.50
CA ASP A 177 -3.24 -4.75 -5.52
C ASP A 177 -1.85 -4.96 -4.89
N ILE A 178 -0.89 -5.47 -5.67
CA ILE A 178 0.46 -5.80 -5.21
C ILE A 178 1.46 -4.82 -5.81
N VAL A 179 2.35 -4.26 -4.98
CA VAL A 179 3.47 -3.42 -5.44
C VAL A 179 4.82 -4.05 -5.10
N ILE A 180 5.78 -3.94 -6.01
CA ILE A 180 7.16 -4.43 -5.82
C ILE A 180 8.14 -3.30 -6.04
N TYR A 181 9.02 -3.10 -5.07
CA TYR A 181 10.15 -2.18 -5.13
C TYR A 181 11.43 -2.93 -5.45
N GLY A 182 12.28 -2.30 -6.26
CA GLY A 182 13.52 -2.87 -6.77
C GLY A 182 14.73 -2.73 -5.85
N ALA A 183 15.92 -2.84 -6.44
CA ALA A 183 17.18 -2.58 -5.77
C ALA A 183 17.33 -1.09 -5.36
N PRO A 184 18.11 -0.76 -4.31
CA PRO A 184 18.93 -1.68 -3.50
C PRO A 184 18.14 -2.46 -2.44
N LEU A 185 16.93 -2.03 -2.07
CA LEU A 185 16.11 -2.66 -1.05
C LEU A 185 14.84 -3.25 -1.67
N TRP A 186 14.98 -4.49 -2.15
CA TRP A 186 13.87 -5.27 -2.68
C TRP A 186 12.78 -5.42 -1.63
N HIS A 187 11.56 -5.06 -2.00
CA HIS A 187 10.43 -5.06 -1.08
C HIS A 187 9.12 -5.32 -1.83
N ILE A 188 8.13 -5.83 -1.12
CA ILE A 188 6.79 -6.11 -1.65
C ILE A 188 5.76 -5.70 -0.60
N GLY A 189 4.60 -5.24 -1.05
CA GLY A 189 3.48 -4.92 -0.18
C GLY A 189 2.16 -4.95 -0.94
N ILE A 190 1.08 -4.76 -0.18
CA ILE A 190 -0.30 -4.74 -0.66
C ILE A 190 -0.82 -3.31 -0.56
N VAL A 191 -1.45 -2.83 -1.62
CA VAL A 191 -2.09 -1.52 -1.68
C VAL A 191 -3.31 -1.53 -0.75
N SER A 192 -3.43 -0.49 0.07
CA SER A 192 -4.59 -0.29 0.94
C SER A 192 -5.72 0.43 0.20
N ASP A 193 -6.97 0.14 0.56
CA ASP A 193 -8.13 0.97 0.20
C ASP A 193 -8.23 2.25 1.06
N ARG A 194 -7.48 2.35 2.17
CA ARG A 194 -7.32 3.59 2.92
C ARG A 194 -6.41 4.53 2.15
N ARG A 195 -6.83 5.78 2.03
CA ARG A 195 -6.16 6.80 1.23
C ARG A 195 -5.89 8.04 2.05
N ARG A 196 -4.87 8.78 1.63
CA ARG A 196 -4.64 10.16 2.05
C ARG A 196 -5.70 11.06 1.41
N GLU A 197 -5.76 12.33 1.84
CA GLU A 197 -6.71 13.30 1.30
C GLU A 197 -6.57 13.49 -0.22
N ASP A 198 -5.36 13.36 -0.75
CA ASP A 198 -5.07 13.47 -2.19
C ASP A 198 -5.36 12.20 -3.00
N GLY A 199 -5.98 11.20 -2.37
CA GLY A 199 -6.40 9.93 -2.98
C GLY A 199 -5.30 8.89 -3.15
N VAL A 200 -4.04 9.21 -2.84
CA VAL A 200 -2.95 8.23 -2.85
C VAL A 200 -3.19 7.16 -1.78
N PRO A 201 -3.18 5.87 -2.13
CA PRO A 201 -3.41 4.81 -1.17
C PRO A 201 -2.23 4.61 -0.22
N LEU A 202 -2.53 4.12 0.99
CA LEU A 202 -1.52 3.65 1.92
C LEU A 202 -0.94 2.31 1.44
N LEU A 203 0.16 1.90 2.06
CA LEU A 203 0.82 0.63 1.80
C LEU A 203 0.72 -0.26 3.04
N ILE A 204 0.26 -1.50 2.86
CA ILE A 204 0.33 -2.57 3.84
C ILE A 204 1.58 -3.42 3.56
N HIS A 205 2.53 -3.45 4.48
CA HIS A 205 3.80 -4.15 4.27
C HIS A 205 4.49 -4.53 5.58
N ASN A 206 5.47 -5.44 5.49
CA ASN A 206 6.35 -5.78 6.61
C ASN A 206 7.81 -5.41 6.29
N GLY A 207 8.19 -4.17 6.61
CA GLY A 207 9.53 -3.60 6.36
C GLY A 207 10.45 -3.61 7.58
N GLY A 208 10.20 -4.50 8.55
CA GLY A 208 10.82 -4.49 9.89
C GLY A 208 9.77 -4.68 11.00
N TYR A 209 8.53 -4.32 10.70
CA TYR A 209 7.30 -4.69 11.40
C TYR A 209 6.16 -4.60 10.37
N ALA A 210 5.07 -5.35 10.58
CA ALA A 210 3.88 -5.25 9.75
C ALA A 210 3.10 -3.97 10.07
N ALA A 211 2.78 -3.18 9.05
CA ALA A 211 2.02 -1.94 9.20
C ALA A 211 1.27 -1.53 7.93
N GLU A 212 0.27 -0.68 8.13
CA GLU A 212 -0.46 0.06 7.09
C GLU A 212 -0.11 1.55 7.21
N GLU A 213 0.78 2.06 6.33
CA GLU A 213 1.37 3.39 6.46
C GLU A 213 1.56 4.14 5.13
N ASP A 214 1.80 5.46 5.20
CA ASP A 214 2.07 6.33 4.04
C ASP A 214 3.49 6.07 3.47
N ARG A 215 3.64 4.92 2.84
CA ARG A 215 4.92 4.43 2.27
C ARG A 215 4.90 4.14 0.79
N LEU A 216 3.74 4.21 0.13
CA LEU A 216 3.61 3.85 -1.28
C LEU A 216 4.63 4.61 -2.16
N LEU A 217 4.80 5.92 -1.90
CA LEU A 217 5.69 6.80 -2.64
C LEU A 217 7.03 7.09 -1.95
N THR A 218 7.20 6.67 -0.70
CA THR A 218 8.35 7.06 0.15
C THR A 218 9.26 5.89 0.53
N TRP A 219 9.00 4.69 0.00
CA TRP A 219 9.93 3.58 0.11
C TRP A 219 11.30 3.95 -0.52
N PRO A 220 12.45 3.59 0.09
CA PRO A 220 13.78 4.05 -0.33
C PRO A 220 14.30 3.42 -1.64
N SER A 221 13.49 2.60 -2.33
CA SER A 221 13.84 1.98 -3.61
C SER A 221 12.72 2.25 -4.63
N PRO A 222 13.03 2.30 -5.93
CA PRO A 222 12.02 2.59 -6.94
C PRO A 222 10.95 1.51 -6.99
N MET A 223 9.69 1.91 -7.13
CA MET A 223 8.61 0.99 -7.46
C MET A 223 8.81 0.52 -8.90
N LEU A 224 8.98 -0.78 -9.08
CA LEU A 224 9.19 -1.38 -10.41
C LEU A 224 7.91 -1.95 -10.99
N TYR A 225 7.02 -2.43 -10.12
CA TYR A 225 5.82 -3.12 -10.54
C TYR A 225 4.63 -2.77 -9.66
N HIS A 226 3.47 -2.73 -10.30
CA HIS A 226 2.15 -2.66 -9.71
C HIS A 226 1.29 -3.69 -10.45
N PHE A 227 0.66 -4.59 -9.70
CA PHE A 227 -0.08 -5.73 -10.23
C PHE A 227 -1.46 -5.83 -9.60
N ARG A 228 -2.45 -6.21 -10.41
CA ARG A 228 -3.76 -6.68 -9.95
C ARG A 228 -3.92 -8.16 -10.22
N PHE A 229 -4.16 -8.93 -9.16
CA PHE A 229 -4.35 -10.37 -9.21
C PHE A 229 -5.80 -10.73 -8.83
N PRO A 230 -6.40 -11.79 -9.39
CA PRO A 230 -5.88 -12.60 -10.50
C PRO A 230 -5.92 -11.85 -11.84
N LYS A 231 -5.15 -12.35 -12.82
CA LYS A 231 -5.23 -11.85 -14.20
C LYS A 231 -6.61 -12.17 -14.79
N GLN A 232 -7.30 -11.14 -15.27
CA GLN A 232 -8.57 -11.26 -16.01
C GLN A 232 -8.37 -11.84 -17.41
#